data_AF-G7GZS6-F1
#
_entry.id   AF-G7GZS6-F1
#
_cell.length_a   1.000
_cell.length_b   1.000
_cell.length_c   1.000
_cell.angle_alpha   90.00
_cell.angle_beta   90.00
_cell.angle_gamma   90.00
#
_symmetry.space_group_name_H-M   'P 1'
#
loop_
_entity.id
_entity.type
_entity.pdbx_description
1 polymer ?
#
loop_
_entity_poly.entity_id
_entity_poly.type
_entity_poly.pdbx_seq_one_letter_code
_entity_poly.pdbx_strand_id
1 'polypeptide(L)'
;MAEQAWASARWREAVGHGSRGAVARGRAVLDELDPALRHSGDVDARAMRSLALSTRASWLRQAGRHDFAAGLDGRAAVEVADQFPSPRPGWARAAVGDALVGLAADNLGLGRFDSSSRLLIRAGDVLVGRGENEPASESVDDWLVDGRVVLRWHWVNAENALYRGDADTGRQWAERAANLAAECPSTHHKVKTRLIVAAAMAAEGDSAAATERAREVVEDASTAGLLPLQWAGLQMVVALSPAGAELARLNDVTAKLRESGFFRVGISCPAGTAG
;
A
#
# COMPACT_ATOMS: atom_id res chain seq x y z
N MET A 1 -7.12 -21.64 -14.33
CA MET A 1 -5.66 -21.59 -14.14
C MET A 1 -4.95 -20.65 -15.12
N ALA A 2 -4.98 -20.85 -16.45
CA ALA A 2 -4.28 -19.96 -17.39
C ALA A 2 -4.76 -18.49 -17.33
N GLU A 3 -6.08 -18.28 -17.21
CA GLU A 3 -6.68 -16.95 -17.07
C GLU A 3 -6.28 -16.24 -15.76
N GLN A 4 -6.25 -16.97 -14.64
CA GLN A 4 -5.80 -16.46 -13.34
C GLN A 4 -4.30 -16.12 -13.33
N ALA A 5 -3.47 -16.96 -13.95
CA ALA A 5 -2.04 -16.70 -14.08
C ALA A 5 -1.76 -15.45 -14.92
N TRP A 6 -2.52 -15.26 -16.01
CA TRP A 6 -2.46 -14.03 -16.80
C TRP A 6 -2.94 -12.80 -15.99
N ALA A 7 -4.10 -12.89 -15.34
CA ALA A 7 -4.66 -11.79 -14.56
C ALA A 7 -3.74 -11.33 -13.42
N SER A 8 -3.16 -12.28 -12.68
CA SER A 8 -2.20 -11.98 -11.61
C SER A 8 -0.89 -11.41 -12.16
N ALA A 9 -0.41 -11.86 -13.32
CA ALA A 9 0.75 -11.26 -13.99
C ALA A 9 0.48 -9.79 -14.39
N ARG A 10 -0.67 -9.50 -15.01
CA ARG A 10 -1.07 -8.12 -15.37
C ARG A 10 -1.19 -7.23 -14.13
N TRP A 11 -1.80 -7.73 -13.06
CA TRP A 11 -1.87 -6.98 -11.80
C TRP A 11 -0.48 -6.70 -11.21
N ARG A 12 0.44 -7.68 -11.19
CA ARG A 12 1.82 -7.49 -10.74
C ARG A 12 2.56 -6.42 -11.54
N GLU A 13 2.36 -6.40 -12.86
CA GLU A 13 2.92 -5.38 -13.76
C GLU A 13 2.40 -3.98 -13.40
N ALA A 14 1.09 -3.83 -13.17
CA ALA A 14 0.52 -2.55 -12.72
C ALA A 14 1.10 -2.08 -11.38
N VAL A 15 1.22 -2.98 -10.40
CA VAL A 15 1.85 -2.68 -9.10
C VAL A 15 3.31 -2.24 -9.30
N GLY A 16 4.06 -2.92 -10.17
CA GLY A 16 5.43 -2.57 -10.53
C GLY A 16 5.56 -1.21 -11.21
N HIS A 17 4.61 -0.83 -12.06
CA HIS A 17 4.56 0.53 -12.61
C HIS A 17 4.27 1.57 -11.53
N GLY A 18 3.30 1.29 -10.65
CA GLY A 18 2.95 2.17 -9.53
C GLY A 18 4.10 2.44 -8.58
N SER A 19 4.88 1.41 -8.21
CA SER A 19 6.02 1.54 -7.30
C SER A 19 7.14 2.42 -7.85
N ARG A 20 7.25 2.54 -9.18
CA ARG A 20 8.19 3.43 -9.88
C ARG A 20 7.60 4.81 -10.19
N GLY A 21 6.37 5.08 -9.76
CA GLY A 21 5.65 6.33 -10.03
C GLY A 21 4.99 6.41 -11.42
N ALA A 22 5.07 5.37 -12.25
CA ALA A 22 4.47 5.33 -13.58
C ALA A 22 2.96 4.97 -13.54
N VAL A 23 2.19 5.68 -12.72
CA VAL A 23 0.78 5.38 -12.42
C VAL A 23 -0.09 5.38 -13.68
N ALA A 24 0.17 6.25 -14.66
CA ALA A 24 -0.57 6.23 -15.93
C ALA A 24 -0.41 4.90 -16.69
N ARG A 25 0.80 4.32 -16.72
CA ARG A 25 1.05 3.01 -17.33
C ARG A 25 0.38 1.89 -16.54
N GLY A 26 0.53 1.91 -15.21
CA GLY A 26 -0.14 0.94 -14.35
C GLY A 26 -1.66 0.97 -14.49
N ARG A 27 -2.26 2.15 -14.69
CA ARG A 27 -3.69 2.30 -14.95
C ARG A 27 -4.10 1.68 -16.28
N ALA A 28 -3.38 1.97 -17.35
CA ALA A 28 -3.64 1.35 -18.67
C ALA A 28 -3.62 -0.18 -18.57
N VAL A 29 -2.68 -0.74 -17.81
CA VAL A 29 -2.61 -2.18 -17.55
C VAL A 29 -3.87 -2.72 -16.87
N LEU A 30 -4.36 -2.03 -15.83
CA LEU A 30 -5.57 -2.47 -15.13
C LEU A 30 -6.84 -2.24 -15.98
N ASP A 31 -6.87 -1.21 -16.82
CA ASP A 31 -8.00 -0.93 -17.71
C ASP A 31 -8.13 -2.02 -18.80
N GLU A 32 -7.02 -2.62 -19.24
CA GLU A 32 -7.03 -3.81 -20.11
C GLU A 32 -7.48 -5.08 -19.37
N LEU A 33 -7.21 -5.17 -18.07
CA LEU A 33 -7.60 -6.32 -17.25
C LEU A 33 -9.11 -6.34 -16.95
N ASP A 34 -9.73 -5.16 -16.76
CA ASP A 34 -11.12 -5.06 -16.30
C ASP A 34 -12.15 -5.79 -17.22
N PRO A 35 -12.11 -5.68 -18.57
CA PRO A 35 -13.06 -6.37 -19.45
C PRO A 35 -13.01 -7.90 -19.33
N ALA A 36 -11.81 -8.46 -19.16
CA ALA A 36 -11.62 -9.90 -19.01
C ALA A 36 -12.26 -10.43 -17.71
N LEU A 37 -12.19 -9.65 -16.64
CA LEU A 37 -12.75 -10.06 -15.34
C LEU A 37 -14.24 -9.76 -15.19
N ARG A 38 -14.84 -8.93 -16.06
CA ARG A 38 -16.18 -8.35 -15.83
C ARG A 38 -17.32 -9.36 -15.83
N HIS A 39 -17.22 -10.41 -16.64
CA HIS A 39 -18.29 -11.41 -16.80
C HIS A 39 -18.12 -12.66 -15.93
N SER A 40 -16.97 -12.79 -15.25
CA SER A 40 -16.70 -13.95 -14.40
C SER A 40 -17.16 -13.71 -12.96
N GLY A 41 -18.03 -14.59 -12.48
CA GLY A 41 -18.49 -14.64 -11.08
C GLY A 41 -17.58 -15.47 -10.17
N ASP A 42 -16.53 -16.09 -10.70
CA ASP A 42 -15.63 -16.93 -9.92
C ASP A 42 -14.89 -16.12 -8.84
N VAL A 43 -14.55 -16.79 -7.74
CA VAL A 43 -13.85 -16.23 -6.58
C VAL A 43 -12.53 -15.58 -6.99
N ASP A 44 -11.77 -16.21 -7.90
CA ASP A 44 -10.47 -15.69 -8.32
C ASP A 44 -10.60 -14.42 -9.18
N ALA A 45 -11.60 -14.36 -10.06
CA ALA A 45 -11.88 -13.15 -10.84
C ALA A 45 -12.31 -11.99 -9.93
N ARG A 46 -13.15 -12.27 -8.93
CA ARG A 46 -13.55 -11.31 -7.89
C ARG A 46 -12.37 -10.81 -7.07
N ALA A 47 -11.50 -11.72 -6.62
CA ALA A 47 -10.27 -11.37 -5.93
C ALA A 47 -9.39 -10.45 -6.77
N MET A 48 -9.25 -10.74 -8.07
CA MET A 48 -8.46 -9.88 -8.96
C MET A 48 -9.07 -8.51 -9.20
N ARG A 49 -10.41 -8.40 -9.31
CA ARG A 49 -11.08 -7.09 -9.40
C ARG A 49 -10.89 -6.27 -8.12
N SER A 50 -11.01 -6.91 -6.96
CA SER A 50 -10.75 -6.30 -5.66
C SER A 50 -9.32 -5.77 -5.58
N LEU A 51 -8.33 -6.59 -5.92
CA LEU A 51 -6.92 -6.20 -5.95
C LEU A 51 -6.63 -5.06 -6.93
N ALA A 52 -7.27 -5.05 -8.11
CA ALA A 52 -7.15 -3.95 -9.06
C ALA A 52 -7.74 -2.64 -8.52
N LEU A 53 -8.87 -2.70 -7.81
CA LEU A 53 -9.47 -1.54 -7.13
C LEU A 53 -8.57 -1.03 -6.02
N SER A 54 -8.05 -1.91 -5.16
CA SER A 54 -7.13 -1.53 -4.07
C SER A 54 -5.80 -0.99 -4.57
N THR A 55 -5.28 -1.49 -5.69
CA THR A 55 -4.10 -0.91 -6.34
C THR A 55 -4.39 0.53 -6.80
N ARG A 56 -5.53 0.78 -7.44
CA ARG A 56 -5.94 2.14 -7.85
C ARG A 56 -6.14 3.06 -6.63
N ALA A 57 -6.74 2.56 -5.56
CA ALA A 57 -6.90 3.28 -4.29
C ALA A 57 -5.54 3.66 -3.70
N SER A 58 -4.57 2.73 -3.73
CA SER A 58 -3.23 2.97 -3.19
C SER A 58 -2.49 4.12 -3.88
N TRP A 59 -2.68 4.33 -5.18
CA TRP A 59 -2.07 5.46 -5.89
C TRP A 59 -2.67 6.79 -5.46
N LEU A 60 -4.00 6.84 -5.30
CA LEU A 60 -4.70 8.02 -4.79
C LEU A 60 -4.27 8.35 -3.35
N ARG A 61 -4.16 7.32 -2.50
CA ARG A 61 -3.71 7.46 -1.11
C ARG A 61 -2.32 8.06 -0.99
N GLN A 62 -1.37 7.58 -1.79
CA GLN A 62 -0.01 8.10 -1.77
C GLN A 62 0.08 9.55 -2.28
N ALA A 63 -0.91 10.00 -3.04
CA ALA A 63 -1.10 11.39 -3.43
C ALA A 63 -1.95 12.21 -2.43
N GLY A 64 -2.25 11.66 -1.25
CA GLY A 64 -3.04 12.31 -0.19
C GLY A 64 -4.56 12.31 -0.40
N ARG A 65 -5.08 11.58 -1.38
CA ARG A 65 -6.51 11.57 -1.77
C ARG A 65 -7.28 10.42 -1.11
N HIS A 66 -7.25 10.40 0.21
CA HIS A 66 -7.85 9.36 1.04
C HIS A 66 -9.37 9.24 0.87
N ASP A 67 -10.05 10.36 0.62
CA ASP A 67 -11.49 10.42 0.35
C ASP A 67 -11.90 9.62 -0.90
N PHE A 68 -11.14 9.78 -2.00
CA PHE A 68 -11.37 9.02 -3.23
C PHE A 68 -10.88 7.57 -3.11
N ALA A 69 -9.75 7.35 -2.43
CA ALA A 69 -9.21 6.03 -2.19
C ALA A 69 -10.17 5.16 -1.37
N ALA A 70 -10.79 5.71 -0.32
CA ALA A 70 -11.79 5.02 0.51
C ALA A 70 -12.97 4.48 -0.31
N GLY A 71 -13.43 5.24 -1.31
CA GLY A 71 -14.50 4.78 -2.21
C GLY A 71 -14.10 3.57 -3.06
N LEU A 72 -12.85 3.52 -3.52
CA LEU A 72 -12.32 2.38 -4.29
C LEU A 72 -12.07 1.16 -3.39
N ASP A 73 -11.45 1.34 -2.23
CA ASP A 73 -11.22 0.22 -1.30
C ASP A 73 -12.53 -0.30 -0.70
N GLY A 74 -13.55 0.55 -0.53
CA GLY A 74 -14.91 0.12 -0.18
C GLY A 74 -15.52 -0.79 -1.24
N ARG A 75 -15.37 -0.44 -2.52
CA ARG A 75 -15.78 -1.31 -3.64
C ARG A 75 -14.95 -2.59 -3.70
N ALA A 76 -13.66 -2.51 -3.43
CA ALA A 76 -12.79 -3.68 -3.36
C ALA A 76 -13.26 -4.67 -2.28
N ALA A 77 -13.68 -4.17 -1.12
CA ALA A 77 -14.24 -4.98 -0.05
C ALA A 77 -15.57 -5.65 -0.45
N VAL A 78 -16.41 -4.93 -1.21
CA VAL A 78 -17.68 -5.49 -1.73
C VAL A 78 -17.44 -6.63 -2.71
N GLU A 79 -16.44 -6.53 -3.59
CA GLU A 79 -16.12 -7.60 -4.57
C GLU A 79 -15.81 -8.94 -3.92
N VAL A 80 -15.26 -8.94 -2.70
CA VAL A 80 -14.87 -10.15 -1.95
C VAL A 80 -15.72 -10.36 -0.69
N ALA A 81 -16.90 -9.73 -0.62
CA ALA A 81 -17.70 -9.73 0.59
C ALA A 81 -18.14 -11.14 1.04
N ASP A 82 -18.36 -12.04 0.10
CA ASP A 82 -18.74 -13.43 0.36
C ASP A 82 -17.58 -14.30 0.90
N GLN A 83 -16.36 -13.77 0.89
CA GLN A 83 -15.18 -14.42 1.46
C GLN A 83 -14.95 -14.04 2.92
N PHE A 84 -15.76 -13.15 3.51
CA PHE A 84 -15.66 -12.83 4.94
C PHE A 84 -16.39 -13.87 5.82
N PRO A 85 -15.88 -14.15 7.04
CA PRO A 85 -14.59 -13.75 7.60
C PRO A 85 -13.45 -14.75 7.28
N SER A 86 -13.75 -15.85 6.59
CA SER A 86 -12.81 -16.96 6.37
C SER A 86 -12.53 -17.13 4.87
N PRO A 87 -11.71 -16.25 4.28
CA PRO A 87 -11.44 -16.31 2.85
C PRO A 87 -10.66 -17.56 2.49
N ARG A 88 -10.85 -18.04 1.25
CA ARG A 88 -10.00 -19.09 0.71
C ARG A 88 -8.52 -18.65 0.71
N PRO A 89 -7.57 -19.54 1.03
CA PRO A 89 -6.14 -19.25 0.90
C PRO A 89 -5.75 -18.76 -0.50
N GLY A 90 -4.64 -18.03 -0.59
CA GLY A 90 -4.17 -17.44 -1.85
C GLY A 90 -4.83 -16.11 -2.18
N TRP A 91 -5.21 -15.92 -3.44
CA TRP A 91 -5.64 -14.61 -3.97
C TRP A 91 -6.88 -14.05 -3.28
N ALA A 92 -7.84 -14.89 -2.88
CA ALA A 92 -9.04 -14.42 -2.17
C ALA A 92 -8.70 -13.81 -0.81
N ARG A 93 -7.86 -14.49 -0.01
CA ARG A 93 -7.36 -13.94 1.26
C ARG A 93 -6.53 -12.67 1.05
N ALA A 94 -5.68 -12.65 0.03
CA ALA A 94 -4.88 -11.47 -0.30
C ALA A 94 -5.76 -10.25 -0.63
N ALA A 95 -6.80 -10.45 -1.43
CA ALA A 95 -7.76 -9.43 -1.82
C ALA A 95 -8.57 -8.91 -0.63
N VAL A 96 -9.06 -9.81 0.23
CA VAL A 96 -9.76 -9.44 1.46
C VAL A 96 -8.85 -8.60 2.37
N GLY A 97 -7.62 -9.06 2.60
CA GLY A 97 -6.67 -8.35 3.45
C GLY A 97 -6.30 -6.97 2.90
N ASP A 98 -6.00 -6.86 1.60
CA ASP A 98 -5.69 -5.57 0.98
C ASP A 98 -6.87 -4.59 1.03
N ALA A 99 -8.11 -5.06 0.80
CA ALA A 99 -9.28 -4.20 0.87
C ALA A 99 -9.52 -3.66 2.30
N LEU A 100 -9.38 -4.51 3.32
CA LEU A 100 -9.51 -4.09 4.72
C LEU A 100 -8.39 -3.16 5.16
N VAL A 101 -7.14 -3.50 4.85
CA VAL A 101 -5.96 -2.70 5.20
C VAL A 101 -5.98 -1.36 4.45
N GLY A 102 -6.40 -1.36 3.18
CA GLY A 102 -6.60 -0.16 2.37
C GLY A 102 -7.65 0.78 2.96
N LEU A 103 -8.84 0.25 3.28
CA LEU A 103 -9.89 0.99 3.98
C LEU A 103 -9.42 1.54 5.33
N ALA A 104 -8.62 0.77 6.08
CA ALA A 104 -8.05 1.23 7.35
C ALA A 104 -7.11 2.43 7.13
N ALA A 105 -6.18 2.31 6.17
CA ALA A 105 -5.24 3.37 5.83
C ALA A 105 -5.93 4.65 5.33
N ASP A 106 -7.04 4.52 4.60
CA ASP A 106 -7.81 5.69 4.16
C ASP A 106 -8.60 6.33 5.30
N ASN A 107 -9.18 5.54 6.21
CA ASN A 107 -9.78 6.09 7.43
C ASN A 107 -8.74 6.77 8.32
N LEU A 108 -7.54 6.20 8.44
CA LEU A 108 -6.40 6.81 9.12
C LEU A 108 -6.06 8.18 8.53
N GLY A 109 -5.86 8.26 7.20
CA GLY A 109 -5.54 9.52 6.52
C GLY A 109 -6.67 10.57 6.58
N LEU A 110 -7.91 10.16 6.85
CA LEU A 110 -9.05 11.04 7.12
C LEU A 110 -9.23 11.39 8.61
N GLY A 111 -8.30 10.99 9.48
CA GLY A 111 -8.37 11.22 10.94
C GLY A 111 -9.43 10.38 11.67
N ARG A 112 -9.97 9.34 11.02
CA ARG A 112 -11.00 8.44 11.57
C ARG A 112 -10.36 7.24 12.26
N PHE A 113 -9.55 7.53 13.28
CA PHE A 113 -8.66 6.54 13.89
C PHE A 113 -9.38 5.32 14.46
N ASP A 114 -10.58 5.48 15.04
CA ASP A 114 -11.33 4.34 15.60
C ASP A 114 -11.86 3.40 14.51
N SER A 115 -12.29 3.94 13.37
CA SER A 115 -12.66 3.16 12.20
C SER A 115 -11.46 2.40 11.64
N SER A 116 -10.30 3.07 11.55
CA SER A 116 -9.02 2.44 11.18
C SER A 116 -8.69 1.26 12.10
N SER A 117 -8.68 1.47 13.42
CA SER A 117 -8.39 0.40 14.39
C SER A 117 -9.35 -0.80 14.26
N ARG A 118 -10.66 -0.57 14.10
CA ARG A 118 -11.64 -1.66 13.93
C ARG A 118 -11.40 -2.47 12.65
N LEU A 119 -11.02 -1.80 11.57
CA LEU A 119 -10.68 -2.45 10.30
C LEU A 119 -9.37 -3.24 10.41
N LEU A 120 -8.36 -2.72 11.12
CA LEU A 120 -7.10 -3.42 11.37
C LEU A 120 -7.30 -4.67 12.23
N ILE A 121 -8.19 -4.63 13.23
CA ILE A 121 -8.55 -5.83 14.02
C ILE A 121 -9.16 -6.90 13.11
N ARG A 122 -10.12 -6.52 12.26
CA ARG A 122 -10.75 -7.46 11.30
C ARG A 122 -9.73 -8.01 10.29
N ALA A 123 -8.80 -7.18 9.83
CA ALA A 123 -7.73 -7.62 8.95
C ALA A 123 -6.81 -8.63 9.68
N GLY A 124 -6.49 -8.39 10.95
CA GLY A 124 -5.71 -9.32 11.77
C GLY A 124 -6.40 -10.67 11.95
N ASP A 125 -7.71 -10.68 12.23
CA ASP A 125 -8.51 -11.91 12.35
C ASP A 125 -8.46 -12.76 11.06
N VAL A 126 -8.40 -12.12 9.89
CA VAL A 126 -8.29 -12.79 8.59
C VAL A 126 -6.86 -13.25 8.27
N LEU A 127 -5.87 -12.42 8.60
CA LEU A 127 -4.49 -12.60 8.14
C LEU A 127 -3.66 -13.47 9.08
N VAL A 128 -3.75 -13.30 10.39
CA VAL A 128 -2.88 -14.02 11.33
C VAL A 128 -3.67 -15.09 12.10
N GLY A 129 -5.01 -15.08 11.98
CA GLY A 129 -5.87 -15.89 12.82
C GLY A 129 -5.66 -15.58 14.31
N ARG A 130 -6.37 -16.30 15.18
CA ARG A 130 -6.13 -16.21 16.63
C ARG A 130 -5.01 -17.18 17.03
N GLY A 131 -3.76 -16.82 16.73
CA GLY A 131 -2.57 -17.49 17.29
C GLY A 131 -1.70 -18.28 16.33
N GLU A 132 -1.73 -18.02 15.02
CA GLU A 132 -0.78 -18.63 14.07
C GLU A 132 0.51 -17.78 13.97
N ASN A 133 1.64 -18.45 13.70
CA ASN A 133 2.91 -17.78 13.44
C ASN A 133 2.83 -16.98 12.13
N GLU A 134 3.65 -15.93 12.02
CA GLU A 134 3.77 -15.20 10.74
C GLU A 134 4.14 -16.16 9.60
N PRO A 135 3.54 -15.99 8.41
CA PRO A 135 3.69 -16.95 7.32
C PRO A 135 5.14 -17.02 6.85
N ALA A 136 5.74 -18.22 6.88
CA ALA A 136 6.99 -18.49 6.19
C ALA A 136 6.69 -18.65 4.70
N SER A 137 7.06 -17.66 3.88
CA SER A 137 6.89 -17.76 2.42
C SER A 137 8.00 -18.63 1.83
N GLU A 138 7.63 -19.75 1.23
CA GLU A 138 8.58 -20.67 0.55
C GLU A 138 8.88 -20.23 -0.89
N SER A 139 8.02 -19.37 -1.47
CA SER A 139 8.18 -18.82 -2.81
C SER A 139 7.81 -17.33 -2.91
N VAL A 140 8.16 -16.70 -4.04
CA VAL A 140 7.73 -15.32 -4.35
C VAL A 140 6.21 -15.21 -4.47
N ASP A 141 5.54 -16.23 -5.01
CA ASP A 141 4.10 -16.22 -5.17
C ASP A 141 3.37 -16.35 -3.83
N ASP A 142 3.88 -17.17 -2.91
CA ASP A 142 3.35 -17.25 -1.52
C ASP A 142 3.52 -15.92 -0.80
N TRP A 143 4.69 -15.29 -0.97
CA TRP A 143 4.93 -13.98 -0.38
C TRP A 143 3.94 -12.92 -0.89
N LEU A 144 3.56 -12.96 -2.17
CA LEU A 144 2.63 -11.98 -2.75
C LEU A 144 1.21 -12.06 -2.18
N VAL A 145 0.74 -13.27 -1.87
CA VAL A 145 -0.63 -13.51 -1.38
C VAL A 145 -0.73 -13.50 0.15
N ASP A 146 0.37 -13.79 0.85
CA ASP A 146 0.42 -13.85 2.32
C ASP A 146 1.33 -12.77 2.91
N GLY A 147 2.64 -12.94 2.82
CA GLY A 147 3.62 -12.10 3.51
C GLY A 147 3.49 -10.60 3.20
N ARG A 148 3.22 -10.26 1.94
CA ARG A 148 3.00 -8.88 1.48
C ARG A 148 1.83 -8.21 2.19
N VAL A 149 0.73 -8.93 2.40
CA VAL A 149 -0.50 -8.36 2.96
C VAL A 149 -0.38 -8.20 4.47
N VAL A 150 0.27 -9.17 5.14
CA VAL A 150 0.65 -9.07 6.56
C VAL A 150 1.60 -7.89 6.79
N LEU A 151 2.60 -7.71 5.93
CA LEU A 151 3.53 -6.59 6.03
C LEU A 151 2.84 -5.23 5.91
N ARG A 152 1.89 -5.11 4.97
CA ARG A 152 1.06 -3.90 4.82
C ARG A 152 0.18 -3.67 6.05
N TRP A 153 -0.36 -4.72 6.64
CA TRP A 153 -1.11 -4.64 7.89
C TRP A 153 -0.22 -4.12 9.05
N HIS A 154 1.01 -4.59 9.18
CA HIS A 154 1.97 -4.06 10.16
C HIS A 154 2.26 -2.57 9.95
N TRP A 155 2.48 -2.14 8.70
CA TRP A 155 2.72 -0.73 8.39
C TRP A 155 1.56 0.17 8.85
N VAL A 156 0.32 -0.21 8.56
CA VAL A 156 -0.85 0.61 8.90
C VAL A 156 -1.13 0.58 10.41
N ASN A 157 -0.84 -0.52 11.10
CA ASN A 157 -0.88 -0.54 12.57
C ASN A 157 0.17 0.38 13.19
N ALA A 158 1.40 0.37 12.67
CA ALA A 158 2.46 1.27 13.10
C ALA A 158 2.02 2.73 12.89
N GLU A 159 1.66 3.09 11.66
CA GLU A 159 1.18 4.45 11.33
C GLU A 159 0.00 4.85 12.24
N ASN A 160 -1.00 3.99 12.44
CA ASN A 160 -2.17 4.27 13.28
C ASN A 160 -1.80 4.55 14.74
N ALA A 161 -0.83 3.83 15.32
CA ALA A 161 -0.35 4.10 16.67
C ALA A 161 0.41 5.44 16.73
N LEU A 162 1.31 5.68 15.78
CA LEU A 162 2.11 6.91 15.70
C LEU A 162 1.22 8.16 15.55
N TYR A 163 0.20 8.13 14.69
CA TYR A 163 -0.75 9.24 14.53
C TYR A 163 -1.57 9.53 15.80
N ARG A 164 -1.67 8.58 16.73
CA ARG A 164 -2.35 8.75 18.02
C ARG A 164 -1.40 9.14 19.16
N GLY A 165 -0.11 9.33 18.86
CA GLY A 165 0.92 9.66 19.84
C GLY A 165 1.38 8.47 20.67
N ASP A 166 1.05 7.23 20.28
CA ASP A 166 1.53 6.02 20.93
C ASP A 166 2.81 5.52 20.23
N ALA A 167 3.94 6.18 20.57
CA ALA A 167 5.24 5.89 19.97
C ALA A 167 5.71 4.46 20.27
N ASP A 168 5.48 3.96 21.49
CA ASP A 168 5.88 2.62 21.91
C ASP A 168 5.19 1.52 21.10
N THR A 169 3.86 1.60 20.96
CA THR A 169 3.13 0.64 20.11
C THR A 169 3.53 0.80 18.64
N GLY A 170 3.73 2.03 18.17
CA GLY A 170 4.18 2.32 16.82
C GLY A 170 5.53 1.66 16.50
N ARG A 171 6.52 1.79 17.39
CA ARG A 171 7.82 1.11 17.27
C ARG A 171 7.67 -0.40 17.22
N GLN A 172 6.91 -1.00 18.13
CA GLN A 172 6.74 -2.46 18.15
C GLN A 172 6.15 -3.00 16.83
N TRP A 173 5.21 -2.29 16.21
CA TRP A 173 4.71 -2.67 14.88
C TRP A 173 5.73 -2.43 13.77
N ALA A 174 6.52 -1.36 13.85
CA ALA A 174 7.60 -1.10 12.90
C ALA A 174 8.70 -2.18 12.97
N GLU A 175 9.03 -2.67 14.17
CA GLU A 175 9.97 -3.78 14.39
C GLU A 175 9.44 -5.10 13.80
N ARG A 176 8.16 -5.42 14.03
CA ARG A 176 7.51 -6.59 13.39
C ARG A 176 7.55 -6.49 11.86
N ALA A 177 7.24 -5.30 11.32
CA ALA A 177 7.35 -5.05 9.89
C ALA A 177 8.80 -5.24 9.39
N ALA A 178 9.79 -4.74 10.12
CA ALA A 178 11.21 -4.86 9.76
C ALA A 178 11.67 -6.33 9.74
N ASN A 179 11.27 -7.11 10.74
CA ASN A 179 11.58 -8.55 10.80
C ASN A 179 10.97 -9.29 9.60
N LEU A 180 9.70 -9.06 9.29
CA LEU A 180 9.04 -9.68 8.13
C LEU A 180 9.62 -9.21 6.79
N ALA A 181 10.08 -7.96 6.71
CA ALA A 181 10.65 -7.40 5.48
C ALA A 181 12.10 -7.86 5.21
N ALA A 182 12.85 -8.32 6.22
CA ALA A 182 14.26 -8.71 6.07
C ALA A 182 14.45 -9.73 4.93
N GLU A 183 13.62 -10.77 4.93
CA GLU A 183 13.68 -11.88 3.98
C GLU A 183 12.72 -11.74 2.79
N CYS A 184 11.99 -10.61 2.67
CA CYS A 184 11.04 -10.47 1.57
C CYS A 184 11.75 -10.31 0.21
N PRO A 185 11.18 -10.81 -0.89
CA PRO A 185 11.79 -10.72 -2.23
C PRO A 185 11.67 -9.32 -2.87
N SER A 186 11.02 -8.35 -2.20
CA SER A 186 10.64 -7.08 -2.82
C SER A 186 11.42 -5.89 -2.28
N THR A 187 12.32 -5.33 -3.10
CA THR A 187 13.07 -4.09 -2.79
C THR A 187 12.14 -2.95 -2.37
N HIS A 188 11.00 -2.78 -3.05
CA HIS A 188 10.02 -1.76 -2.70
C HIS A 188 9.52 -1.91 -1.24
N HIS A 189 9.22 -3.14 -0.83
CA HIS A 189 8.70 -3.40 0.51
C HIS A 189 9.80 -3.24 1.58
N LYS A 190 11.05 -3.60 1.28
CA LYS A 190 12.19 -3.31 2.17
C LYS A 190 12.39 -1.80 2.38
N VAL A 191 12.37 -1.02 1.29
CA VAL A 191 12.53 0.44 1.35
C VAL A 191 11.37 1.10 2.09
N LYS A 192 10.11 0.75 1.77
CA LYS A 192 8.93 1.30 2.47
C LYS A 192 8.95 0.94 3.96
N THR A 193 9.36 -0.28 4.32
CA THR A 193 9.47 -0.67 5.74
C THR A 193 10.49 0.17 6.48
N ARG A 194 11.66 0.45 5.89
CA ARG A 194 12.66 1.34 6.50
C ARG A 194 12.14 2.77 6.69
N LEU A 195 11.27 3.26 5.79
CA LEU A 195 10.58 4.54 5.97
C LEU A 195 9.63 4.51 7.17
N ILE A 196 8.91 3.40 7.40
CA ILE A 196 8.06 3.23 8.60
C ILE A 196 8.91 3.21 9.87
N VAL A 197 10.04 2.52 9.86
CA VAL A 197 10.99 2.51 10.99
C VAL A 197 11.52 3.92 11.28
N ALA A 198 11.88 4.69 10.25
CA ALA A 198 12.29 6.09 10.43
C ALA A 198 11.19 6.95 11.07
N ALA A 199 9.92 6.74 10.67
CA ALA A 199 8.77 7.43 11.27
C ALA A 199 8.61 7.08 12.77
N ALA A 200 8.78 5.81 13.13
CA ALA A 200 8.71 5.38 14.52
C ALA A 200 9.83 6.00 15.37
N MET A 201 11.07 5.98 14.88
CA MET A 201 12.23 6.61 15.55
C MET A 201 12.00 8.11 15.78
N ALA A 202 11.41 8.81 14.80
CA ALA A 202 11.07 10.23 14.93
C ALA A 202 10.05 10.47 16.06
N ALA A 203 9.02 9.62 16.16
CA ALA A 203 7.98 9.74 17.19
C ALA A 203 8.49 9.44 18.60
N GLU A 204 9.54 8.63 18.73
CA GLU A 204 10.24 8.37 20.00
C GLU A 204 11.18 9.51 20.42
N GLY A 205 11.35 10.53 19.57
CA GLY A 205 12.16 11.71 19.84
C GLY A 205 13.60 11.64 19.33
N ASP A 206 14.03 10.52 18.74
CA ASP A 206 15.36 10.39 18.13
C ASP A 206 15.38 11.01 16.71
N SER A 207 15.23 12.33 16.66
CA SER A 207 15.13 13.09 15.42
C SER A 207 16.39 13.00 14.55
N ALA A 208 17.57 12.84 15.17
CA ALA A 208 18.84 12.73 14.46
C ALA A 208 18.94 11.38 13.73
N ALA A 209 18.72 10.26 14.43
CA ALA A 209 18.78 8.94 13.82
C ALA A 209 17.62 8.72 12.83
N ALA A 210 16.43 9.27 13.11
CA ALA A 210 15.32 9.26 12.17
C ALA A 210 15.66 9.99 10.86
N THR A 211 16.33 11.16 10.95
CA THR A 211 16.76 11.92 9.77
C THR A 211 17.80 11.15 8.95
N GLU A 212 18.78 10.53 9.60
CA GLU A 212 19.79 9.70 8.93
C GLU A 212 19.13 8.51 8.21
N ARG A 213 18.27 7.76 8.92
CA ARG A 213 17.52 6.65 8.32
C ARG A 213 16.63 7.10 7.16
N ALA A 214 16.00 8.26 7.26
CA ALA A 214 15.19 8.82 6.17
C ALA A 214 16.04 9.17 4.94
N ARG A 215 17.28 9.66 5.12
CA ARG A 215 18.23 9.89 4.01
C ARG A 215 18.65 8.57 3.35
N GLU A 216 18.91 7.52 4.12
CA GLU A 216 19.19 6.18 3.57
C GLU A 216 18.02 5.68 2.70
N VAL A 217 16.77 5.87 3.17
CA VAL A 217 15.57 5.53 2.39
C VAL A 217 15.53 6.31 1.07
N VAL A 218 15.87 7.60 1.08
CA VAL A 218 15.90 8.44 -0.12
C VAL A 218 16.92 7.92 -1.13
N GLU A 219 18.13 7.56 -0.70
CA GLU A 219 19.17 7.03 -1.58
C GLU A 219 18.83 5.65 -2.13
N ASP A 220 18.30 4.77 -1.30
CA ASP A 220 17.90 3.43 -1.74
C ASP A 220 16.70 3.48 -2.70
N ALA A 221 15.73 4.35 -2.42
CA ALA A 221 14.61 4.59 -3.34
C ALA A 221 15.10 5.17 -4.67
N SER A 222 16.04 6.10 -4.64
CA SER A 222 16.67 6.66 -5.84
C SER A 222 17.36 5.57 -6.68
N THR A 223 18.18 4.74 -6.03
CA THR A 223 18.94 3.66 -6.67
C THR A 223 18.00 2.60 -7.29
N ALA A 224 16.90 2.29 -6.61
CA ALA A 224 15.91 1.34 -7.10
C ALA A 224 14.88 1.93 -8.08
N GLY A 225 14.95 3.24 -8.39
CA GLY A 225 13.98 3.93 -9.25
C GLY A 225 12.57 4.02 -8.66
N LEU A 226 12.44 4.02 -7.33
CA LEU A 226 11.19 4.06 -6.58
C LEU A 226 10.80 5.50 -6.26
N LEU A 227 10.49 6.27 -7.30
CA LEU A 227 10.25 7.71 -7.22
C LEU A 227 9.22 8.14 -6.13
N PRO A 228 8.09 7.43 -5.92
CA PRO A 228 7.16 7.75 -4.83
C PRO A 228 7.76 7.60 -3.43
N LEU A 229 8.61 6.59 -3.20
CA LEU A 229 9.26 6.40 -1.91
C LEU A 229 10.40 7.40 -1.70
N GLN A 230 11.11 7.76 -2.77
CA GLN A 230 12.09 8.84 -2.72
C GLN A 230 11.42 10.16 -2.29
N TRP A 231 10.25 10.46 -2.88
CA TRP A 231 9.45 11.62 -2.52
C TRP A 231 9.00 11.58 -1.05
N ALA A 232 8.47 10.45 -0.59
CA ALA A 232 8.03 10.29 0.79
C ALA A 232 9.18 10.44 1.81
N GLY A 233 10.35 9.86 1.51
CA GLY A 233 11.56 10.03 2.32
C GLY A 233 12.02 11.50 2.37
N LEU A 234 12.04 12.19 1.23
CA LEU A 234 12.41 13.61 1.17
C LEU A 234 11.46 14.50 1.98
N GLN A 235 10.15 14.24 1.93
CA GLN A 235 9.19 14.96 2.78
C GLN A 235 9.49 14.77 4.26
N MET A 236 9.82 13.55 4.68
CA MET A 236 10.18 13.27 6.07
C MET A 236 11.48 13.99 6.45
N VAL A 237 12.53 13.93 5.62
CA VAL A 237 13.79 14.65 5.88
C VAL A 237 13.55 16.15 6.02
N VAL A 238 12.77 16.76 5.11
CA VAL A 238 12.44 18.19 5.18
C VAL A 238 11.63 18.54 6.42
N ALA A 239 10.72 17.67 6.85
CA ALA A 239 9.93 17.88 8.06
C ALA A 239 10.77 17.80 9.35
N LEU A 240 11.74 16.88 9.41
CA LEU A 240 12.59 16.67 10.59
C LEU A 240 13.78 17.65 10.65
N SER A 241 14.33 18.02 9.49
CA SER A 241 15.50 18.88 9.37
C SER A 241 15.38 19.77 8.12
N PRO A 242 14.70 20.93 8.22
CA PRO A 242 14.54 21.85 7.10
C PRO A 242 15.89 22.34 6.56
N ALA A 243 16.32 21.83 5.41
CA ALA A 243 17.55 22.21 4.73
C ALA A 243 17.28 22.52 3.24
N GLY A 244 17.99 23.51 2.69
CA GLY A 244 17.72 24.03 1.34
C GLY A 244 17.94 23.02 0.20
N ALA A 245 18.97 22.17 0.30
CA ALA A 245 19.29 21.18 -0.75
C ALA A 245 18.22 20.08 -0.88
N GLU A 246 17.73 19.57 0.26
CA GLU A 246 16.69 18.53 0.27
C GLU A 246 15.34 19.07 -0.21
N LEU A 247 15.03 20.33 0.09
CA LEU A 247 13.84 21.00 -0.43
C LEU A 247 13.90 21.15 -1.97
N ALA A 248 15.05 21.49 -2.53
CA ALA A 248 15.23 21.54 -3.98
C ALA A 248 15.02 20.16 -4.62
N ARG A 249 15.63 19.11 -4.06
CA ARG A 249 15.46 17.73 -4.53
C ARG A 249 14.01 17.25 -4.40
N LEU A 250 13.31 17.61 -3.33
CA LEU A 250 11.89 17.33 -3.14
C LEU A 250 11.05 17.95 -4.26
N ASN A 251 11.34 19.21 -4.64
CA ASN A 251 10.65 19.88 -5.73
C ASN A 251 10.88 19.18 -7.08
N ASP A 252 12.12 18.76 -7.37
CA ASP A 252 12.46 18.02 -8.59
C ASP A 252 11.73 16.68 -8.69
N VAL A 253 11.74 15.90 -7.60
CA VAL A 253 11.03 14.62 -7.53
C VAL A 253 9.53 14.83 -7.67
N THR A 254 8.98 15.89 -7.07
CA THR A 254 7.57 16.25 -7.20
C THR A 254 7.21 16.57 -8.65
N ALA A 255 8.06 17.30 -9.39
CA ALA A 255 7.85 17.59 -10.80
C ALA A 255 7.79 16.31 -11.65
N LYS A 256 8.75 15.39 -11.46
CA LYS A 256 8.79 14.09 -12.15
C LYS A 256 7.53 13.25 -11.90
N LEU A 257 7.04 13.22 -10.65
CA LEU A 257 5.80 12.52 -10.30
C LEU A 257 4.55 13.16 -10.91
N ARG A 258 4.52 14.49 -11.10
CA ARG A 258 3.43 15.16 -11.82
C ARG A 258 3.40 14.72 -13.28
N GLU A 259 4.55 14.69 -13.94
CA GLU A 259 4.68 14.27 -15.35
C GLU A 259 4.26 12.81 -15.58
N SER A 260 4.53 11.91 -14.62
CA SER A 260 4.17 10.50 -14.70
C SER A 260 2.68 10.22 -14.43
N GLY A 261 1.90 11.26 -14.08
CA GLY A 261 0.49 11.15 -13.75
C GLY A 261 0.19 10.71 -12.32
N PHE A 262 1.18 10.72 -11.42
CA PHE A 262 1.03 10.28 -10.03
C PHE A 262 0.01 11.10 -9.24
N PHE A 263 0.02 12.43 -9.42
CA PHE A 263 -0.86 13.37 -8.72
C PHE A 263 -2.15 13.72 -9.48
N ARG A 264 -2.44 13.07 -10.62
CA ARG A 264 -3.49 13.54 -11.53
C ARG A 264 -4.88 13.30 -10.94
N VAL A 265 -5.70 14.35 -10.99
CA VAL A 265 -7.12 14.37 -10.62
C VAL A 265 -7.95 14.24 -11.89
N GLY A 266 -8.89 13.29 -11.92
CA GLY A 266 -9.84 13.16 -13.03
C GLY A 266 -10.36 11.73 -13.18
N ILE A 267 -11.30 11.33 -12.34
CA ILE A 267 -12.30 10.34 -12.77
C ILE A 267 -13.31 11.16 -13.57
N SER A 268 -13.18 11.17 -14.89
CA SER A 268 -14.35 11.42 -15.73
C SER A 268 -15.34 10.30 -15.43
N CYS A 269 -16.38 10.60 -14.66
CA CYS A 269 -17.58 9.79 -14.65
C CYS A 269 -18.01 9.64 -16.12
N PRO A 270 -18.35 8.44 -16.63
CA PRO A 270 -19.02 8.38 -17.92
C PRO A 270 -20.29 9.21 -17.76
N ALA A 271 -20.42 10.27 -18.54
CA ALA A 271 -21.66 11.00 -18.62
C ALA A 271 -22.74 9.98 -18.97
N GLY A 272 -23.66 9.75 -18.03
CA GLY A 272 -24.91 9.10 -18.34
C GLY A 272 -25.59 9.97 -19.39
N THR A 273 -25.56 9.54 -20.65
CA THR A 273 -26.48 10.05 -21.64
C THR A 273 -27.83 9.44 -21.31
N ALA A 274 -28.66 10.25 -20.66
CA ALA A 274 -30.10 10.16 -20.78
C ALA A 274 -30.46 10.14 -22.28
N GLY A 275 -31.32 9.20 -22.64
CA GLY A 275 -31.88 8.96 -23.96
C GLY A 275 -32.76 7.74 -23.87
#